data_AF-A0A967GBI7-F1
#
_entry.id   AF-A0A967GBI7-F1
#
_cell.length_a   1.000
_cell.length_b   1.000
_cell.length_c   1.000
_cell.angle_alpha   90.00
_cell.angle_beta   90.00
_cell.angle_gamma   90.00
#
_symmetry.space_group_name_H-M   'P 1'
#
loop_
_entity.id
_entity.type
_entity.pdbx_description
1 polymer ?
#
loop_
_entity_poly.entity_id
_entity_poly.type
_entity_poly.pdbx_seq_one_letter_code
_entity_poly.pdbx_strand_id
1 'polypeptide(L)'
;MAEFTRKMMLVFVVALSALFIQTADAAEPNTIEIDVYDNVVYLQNLTTPMGTETLRMTGRMTVHVVFEGTEEGLADDDDGDWLDEVDTEIVELNLRGNSPMFGAVHMCLRTGLQSDGEMEETTDSRTGVLDVPPFGIGTVNSFFDIYFDFEIAGQRFYNIAELHWEGELSEKPAGRLDNYVHVGTVQLLDENGNPTPYYLETGRVRPNPVVEIDEYESPLCEIRIVDPGGQSFKIPMVGRTVERVFFEGADEGTAYDDEGDLLDEVNTEMPALDFSGYHWHLGHVVMRLDSRIPSLGEMEERVDHNTGTLDVPPFFKDGVVESFFDVSFEISLPGQLMYGRLPLRWLGTLWHKPAGPLTVYENLVDVDLVDAGGAPTGFTVSASQYRPNPFIEVDHFDTSMATIEFQTPSGEQFTVEMMGASTIKVFFEKDFEGSAGDDDNDFLDEVVAELLELDLSGVVPKMGEVRLGLDRRVPTLGEIEENADDKTGRLDIAPFLSCGTAQSHYYANFELVIEGIRMYPERAPRWQAVVKEKPVAPGDVYENLEGVKLVDSDGFGTGYTLMTLRLMPRACGSAGYPYPPGDANHDCRVNLLDVAIVGLHWLECTRPDCY
;
A
#
# COMPACT_ATOMS: atom_id res chain seq x y z
N MET A 1 -10.71 -98.70 6.59
CA MET A 1 -11.02 -98.14 5.24
C MET A 1 -12.08 -97.05 5.25
N ALA A 2 -13.01 -96.97 6.22
CA ALA A 2 -13.98 -95.86 6.31
C ALA A 2 -13.40 -94.55 6.91
N GLU A 3 -12.21 -94.58 7.52
CA GLU A 3 -11.56 -93.42 8.13
C GLU A 3 -10.57 -92.70 7.19
N PHE A 4 -10.17 -93.36 6.09
CA PHE A 4 -9.25 -92.79 5.11
C PHE A 4 -9.99 -91.89 4.09
N THR A 5 -11.23 -92.25 3.75
CA THR A 5 -12.09 -91.46 2.84
C THR A 5 -12.62 -90.17 3.48
N ARG A 6 -12.73 -90.12 4.82
CA ARG A 6 -13.22 -88.93 5.54
C ARG A 6 -12.14 -87.85 5.70
N LYS A 7 -10.85 -88.22 5.68
CA LYS A 7 -9.73 -87.27 5.73
C LYS A 7 -9.37 -86.66 4.38
N MET A 8 -9.57 -87.36 3.25
CA MET A 8 -9.36 -86.76 1.92
C MET A 8 -10.45 -85.73 1.53
N MET A 9 -11.68 -85.91 2.00
CA MET A 9 -12.77 -84.97 1.69
C MET A 9 -12.69 -83.67 2.51
N LEU A 10 -12.13 -83.72 3.73
CA LEU A 10 -11.93 -82.52 4.55
C LEU A 10 -10.75 -81.66 4.06
N VAL A 11 -9.71 -82.28 3.46
CA VAL A 11 -8.58 -81.54 2.87
C VAL A 11 -8.98 -80.84 1.55
N PHE A 12 -9.92 -81.40 0.79
CA PHE A 12 -10.41 -80.75 -0.44
C PHE A 12 -11.41 -79.61 -0.18
N VAL A 13 -12.21 -79.68 0.89
CA VAL A 13 -13.15 -78.59 1.25
C VAL A 13 -12.42 -77.41 1.91
N VAL A 14 -11.38 -77.65 2.70
CA VAL A 14 -10.56 -76.57 3.28
C VAL A 14 -9.63 -75.93 2.22
N ALA A 15 -9.18 -76.67 1.21
CA ALA A 15 -8.40 -76.10 0.10
C ALA A 15 -9.25 -75.27 -0.89
N LEU A 16 -10.55 -75.55 -1.05
CA LEU A 16 -11.46 -74.68 -1.83
C LEU A 16 -11.96 -73.46 -1.03
N SER A 17 -11.97 -73.54 0.31
CA SER A 17 -12.32 -72.40 1.18
C SER A 17 -11.17 -71.40 1.33
N ALA A 18 -9.93 -71.82 1.04
CA ALA A 18 -8.74 -70.96 1.03
C ALA A 18 -8.41 -70.39 -0.36
N LEU A 19 -9.24 -70.67 -1.38
CA LEU A 19 -9.14 -70.08 -2.73
C LEU A 19 -10.28 -69.09 -3.03
N PHE A 20 -11.04 -68.71 -2.01
CA PHE A 20 -12.06 -67.64 -2.02
C PHE A 20 -11.87 -66.73 -0.80
N ILE A 21 -10.62 -66.39 -0.49
CA ILE A 21 -10.33 -65.08 0.10
C ILE A 21 -9.87 -64.22 -1.08
N GLN A 22 -10.84 -63.85 -1.90
CA GLN A 22 -10.70 -62.68 -2.76
C GLN A 22 -10.59 -61.50 -1.79
N THR A 23 -9.39 -60.92 -1.74
CA THR A 23 -9.16 -59.48 -1.59
C THR A 23 -10.32 -58.73 -0.96
N ALA A 24 -10.33 -58.63 0.36
CA ALA A 24 -10.69 -57.33 0.90
C ALA A 24 -9.54 -56.43 0.45
N ASP A 25 -9.77 -55.62 -0.58
CA ASP A 25 -8.85 -54.54 -0.94
C ASP A 25 -8.49 -53.83 0.34
N ALA A 26 -7.21 -53.86 0.69
CA ALA A 26 -6.70 -52.76 1.47
C ALA A 26 -6.85 -51.58 0.51
N ALA A 27 -7.78 -50.66 0.80
CA ALA A 27 -7.90 -49.42 0.05
C ALA A 27 -6.49 -48.90 -0.18
N GLU A 28 -6.12 -48.75 -1.45
CA GLU A 28 -4.86 -48.14 -1.80
C GLU A 28 -4.83 -46.77 -1.10
N PRO A 29 -3.70 -46.33 -0.52
CA PRO A 29 -3.71 -45.08 0.22
C PRO A 29 -3.97 -43.91 -0.75
N ASN A 30 -5.07 -43.19 -0.54
CA ASN A 30 -5.43 -42.00 -1.30
C ASN A 30 -4.36 -40.92 -1.15
N THR A 31 -4.11 -40.20 -2.25
CA THR A 31 -3.15 -39.10 -2.33
C THR A 31 -3.89 -37.81 -2.09
N ILE A 32 -3.31 -36.92 -1.27
CA ILE A 32 -3.89 -35.62 -0.98
C ILE A 32 -3.01 -34.55 -1.61
N GLU A 33 -3.56 -33.84 -2.60
CA GLU A 33 -3.00 -32.59 -3.12
C GLU A 33 -3.42 -31.43 -2.20
N ILE A 34 -2.52 -30.46 -2.03
CA ILE A 34 -2.74 -29.28 -1.16
C ILE A 34 -2.61 -28.02 -2.02
N ASP A 35 -3.75 -27.39 -2.28
CA ASP A 35 -3.85 -26.16 -3.05
C ASP A 35 -3.89 -24.98 -2.09
N VAL A 36 -2.95 -24.04 -2.26
CA VAL A 36 -2.84 -22.84 -1.42
C VAL A 36 -3.05 -21.59 -2.27
N TYR A 37 -4.04 -20.79 -1.88
CA TYR A 37 -4.38 -19.53 -2.51
C TYR A 37 -4.15 -18.37 -1.54
N ASP A 38 -3.18 -17.51 -1.83
CA ASP A 38 -2.76 -16.43 -0.91
C ASP A 38 -3.53 -15.11 -1.10
N ASN A 39 -4.17 -14.92 -2.27
CA ASN A 39 -4.82 -13.66 -2.65
C ASN A 39 -6.25 -13.91 -3.15
N VAL A 40 -7.01 -14.73 -2.43
CA VAL A 40 -8.42 -14.96 -2.75
C VAL A 40 -9.17 -13.64 -2.66
N VAL A 41 -9.98 -13.33 -3.66
CA VAL A 41 -10.96 -12.23 -3.63
C VAL A 41 -12.35 -12.82 -3.50
N TYR A 42 -13.11 -12.33 -2.53
CA TYR A 42 -14.49 -12.74 -2.29
C TYR A 42 -15.39 -11.52 -2.20
N LEU A 43 -16.34 -11.44 -3.14
CA LEU A 43 -17.41 -10.48 -3.16
C LEU A 43 -18.67 -11.13 -2.59
N GLN A 44 -19.26 -10.52 -1.57
CA GLN A 44 -20.42 -11.08 -0.90
C GLN A 44 -21.45 -10.01 -0.59
N ASN A 45 -22.64 -10.15 -1.17
CA ASN A 45 -23.77 -9.29 -0.82
C ASN A 45 -24.28 -9.63 0.58
N LEU A 46 -24.24 -8.67 1.51
CA LEU A 46 -24.77 -8.78 2.86
C LEU A 46 -26.04 -7.94 2.97
N THR A 47 -27.18 -8.59 3.18
CA THR A 47 -28.43 -7.93 3.55
C THR A 47 -28.54 -7.78 5.06
N THR A 48 -28.84 -6.57 5.50
CA THR A 48 -29.02 -6.19 6.91
C THR A 48 -30.36 -5.45 7.10
N PRO A 49 -30.80 -5.19 8.36
CA PRO A 49 -31.95 -4.32 8.60
C PRO A 49 -31.85 -2.91 8.02
N MET A 50 -30.64 -2.45 7.67
CA MET A 50 -30.41 -1.11 7.14
C MET A 50 -30.33 -1.06 5.61
N GLY A 51 -30.21 -2.21 4.94
CA GLY A 51 -30.02 -2.32 3.50
C GLY A 51 -29.09 -3.47 3.12
N THR A 52 -28.84 -3.61 1.82
CA THR A 52 -27.85 -4.53 1.27
C THR A 52 -26.59 -3.77 0.88
N GLU A 53 -25.42 -4.33 1.16
CA GLU A 53 -24.12 -3.84 0.71
C GLU A 53 -23.26 -5.01 0.18
N THR A 54 -22.35 -4.71 -0.75
CA THR A 54 -21.35 -5.67 -1.22
C THR A 54 -20.13 -5.62 -0.29
N LEU A 55 -19.82 -6.74 0.35
CA LEU A 55 -18.60 -6.91 1.14
C LEU A 55 -17.48 -7.39 0.23
N ARG A 56 -16.39 -6.62 0.21
CA ARG A 56 -15.13 -7.02 -0.41
C ARG A 56 -14.27 -7.66 0.67
N MET A 57 -13.83 -8.89 0.44
CA MET A 57 -12.92 -9.59 1.34
C MET A 57 -11.76 -10.19 0.57
N THR A 58 -10.57 -10.13 1.17
CA THR A 58 -9.38 -10.78 0.65
C THR A 58 -8.74 -11.66 1.69
N GLY A 59 -7.99 -12.67 1.26
CA GLY A 59 -7.17 -13.43 2.18
C GLY A 59 -6.77 -14.80 1.64
N ARG A 60 -6.54 -15.71 2.59
CA ARG A 60 -5.97 -17.02 2.31
C ARG A 60 -7.02 -18.13 2.34
N MET A 61 -6.90 -19.07 1.42
CA MET A 61 -7.66 -20.32 1.38
C MET A 61 -6.72 -21.50 1.12
N THR A 62 -6.96 -22.63 1.79
CA THR A 62 -6.28 -23.90 1.52
C THR A 62 -7.32 -24.97 1.24
N VAL A 63 -7.18 -25.65 0.10
CA VAL A 63 -8.05 -26.74 -0.34
C VAL A 63 -7.25 -28.03 -0.36
N HIS A 64 -7.84 -29.10 0.15
CA HIS A 64 -7.35 -30.46 -0.04
C HIS A 64 -8.16 -31.14 -1.13
N VAL A 65 -7.47 -31.89 -1.98
CA VAL A 65 -8.08 -32.74 -3.02
C VAL A 65 -7.65 -34.17 -2.74
N VAL A 66 -8.61 -35.08 -2.60
CA VAL A 66 -8.36 -36.48 -2.31
C VAL A 66 -8.52 -37.30 -3.58
N PHE A 67 -7.41 -37.76 -4.15
CA PHE A 67 -7.40 -38.61 -5.34
C PHE A 67 -7.50 -40.09 -4.98
N GLU A 68 -8.17 -40.85 -5.84
CA GLU A 68 -8.41 -42.30 -5.69
C GLU A 68 -7.15 -43.11 -6.07
N GLY A 69 -6.16 -43.09 -5.19
CA GLY A 69 -4.93 -43.90 -5.30
C GLY A 69 -3.65 -43.17 -4.91
N THR A 70 -2.49 -43.74 -5.28
CA THR A 70 -1.18 -43.26 -4.81
C THR A 70 -0.55 -42.13 -5.63
N GLU A 71 -1.23 -41.64 -6.66
CA GLU A 71 -0.77 -40.55 -7.53
C GLU A 71 -1.90 -39.53 -7.72
N GLU A 72 -1.55 -38.25 -7.88
CA GLU A 72 -2.51 -37.20 -8.23
C GLU A 72 -3.12 -37.45 -9.62
N GLY A 73 -4.36 -37.03 -9.81
CA GLY A 73 -5.12 -37.20 -11.04
C GLY A 73 -5.88 -38.51 -11.19
N LEU A 74 -5.72 -39.48 -10.26
CA LEU A 74 -6.56 -40.68 -10.24
C LEU A 74 -7.93 -40.36 -9.63
N ALA A 75 -8.98 -40.76 -10.32
CA ALA A 75 -10.38 -40.51 -9.97
C ALA A 75 -11.20 -41.72 -10.39
N ASP A 76 -12.32 -41.99 -9.72
CA ASP A 76 -13.21 -43.11 -10.01
C ASP A 76 -14.67 -42.60 -10.01
N ASP A 77 -15.50 -43.14 -10.93
CA ASP A 77 -16.98 -43.00 -10.96
C ASP A 77 -17.63 -43.69 -9.74
N ASP A 78 -17.75 -42.97 -8.62
CA ASP A 78 -18.30 -43.44 -7.34
C ASP A 78 -19.83 -43.33 -7.28
N ASP A 79 -20.42 -42.38 -8.00
CA ASP A 79 -21.86 -42.11 -8.02
C ASP A 79 -22.63 -42.89 -9.12
N GLY A 80 -21.93 -43.40 -10.13
CA GLY A 80 -22.42 -44.27 -11.19
C GLY A 80 -23.02 -43.55 -12.40
N ASP A 81 -22.72 -42.27 -12.58
CA ASP A 81 -23.18 -41.44 -13.70
C ASP A 81 -22.26 -41.45 -14.93
N TRP A 82 -21.16 -42.22 -14.86
CA TRP A 82 -20.14 -42.43 -15.89
C TRP A 82 -19.14 -41.29 -16.07
N LEU A 83 -19.01 -40.40 -15.09
CA LEU A 83 -17.97 -39.38 -15.00
C LEU A 83 -17.10 -39.71 -13.79
N ASP A 84 -15.79 -39.53 -13.90
CA ASP A 84 -14.88 -39.71 -12.77
C ASP A 84 -14.88 -38.45 -11.85
N GLU A 85 -14.91 -38.66 -10.54
CA GLU A 85 -14.92 -37.61 -9.52
C GLU A 85 -13.84 -37.77 -8.44
N VAL A 86 -13.62 -36.69 -7.68
CA VAL A 86 -12.76 -36.67 -6.49
C VAL A 86 -13.34 -35.80 -5.38
N ASP A 87 -13.15 -36.23 -4.14
CA ASP A 87 -13.52 -35.47 -2.94
C ASP A 87 -12.60 -34.26 -2.74
N THR A 88 -13.18 -33.15 -2.26
CA THR A 88 -12.43 -31.95 -1.85
C THR A 88 -12.86 -31.42 -0.49
N GLU A 89 -11.98 -30.68 0.16
CA GLU A 89 -12.27 -30.02 1.44
C GLU A 89 -11.55 -28.67 1.53
N ILE A 90 -12.29 -27.60 1.84
CA ILE A 90 -11.66 -26.34 2.28
C ILE A 90 -11.24 -26.54 3.74
N VAL A 91 -9.94 -26.62 3.98
CA VAL A 91 -9.36 -26.88 5.32
C VAL A 91 -8.84 -25.61 6.00
N GLU A 92 -8.66 -24.53 5.24
CA GLU A 92 -8.35 -23.20 5.76
C GLU A 92 -9.12 -22.15 4.95
N LEU A 93 -9.81 -21.25 5.66
CA LEU A 93 -10.39 -20.04 5.10
C LEU A 93 -10.14 -18.91 6.07
N ASN A 94 -9.54 -17.83 5.61
CA ASN A 94 -9.26 -16.65 6.40
C ASN A 94 -9.37 -15.41 5.52
N LEU A 95 -10.60 -14.93 5.36
CA LEU A 95 -10.93 -13.78 4.53
C LEU A 95 -11.27 -12.59 5.42
N ARG A 96 -10.66 -11.44 5.12
CA ARG A 96 -10.89 -10.20 5.87
C ARG A 96 -11.33 -9.11 4.91
N GLY A 97 -12.14 -8.20 5.43
CA GLY A 97 -12.62 -7.06 4.67
C GLY A 97 -13.01 -5.91 5.57
N ASN A 98 -13.63 -4.91 4.96
CA ASN A 98 -14.26 -3.80 5.65
C ASN A 98 -15.68 -3.60 5.12
N SER A 99 -16.57 -3.19 6.02
CA SER A 99 -17.90 -2.68 5.71
C SER A 99 -17.88 -1.19 5.99
N PRO A 100 -18.31 -0.35 5.03
CA PRO A 100 -18.50 1.09 5.25
C PRO A 100 -19.47 1.38 6.41
N MET A 101 -20.40 0.46 6.68
CA MET A 101 -21.42 0.61 7.72
C MET A 101 -20.96 0.10 9.09
N PHE A 102 -20.19 -0.98 9.13
CA PHE A 102 -19.95 -1.75 10.35
C PHE A 102 -18.47 -1.90 10.74
N GLY A 103 -17.53 -1.45 9.89
CA GLY A 103 -16.10 -1.60 10.10
C GLY A 103 -15.58 -2.98 9.71
N ALA A 104 -14.66 -3.55 10.48
CA ALA A 104 -13.99 -4.81 10.15
C ALA A 104 -14.96 -5.98 9.88
N VAL A 105 -14.62 -6.78 8.89
CA VAL A 105 -15.27 -8.06 8.58
C VAL A 105 -14.23 -9.17 8.58
N HIS A 106 -14.55 -10.33 9.17
CA HIS A 106 -13.69 -11.51 9.15
C HIS A 106 -14.53 -12.78 8.95
N MET A 107 -14.14 -13.62 8.00
CA MET A 107 -14.73 -14.93 7.75
C MET A 107 -13.65 -16.01 7.90
N CYS A 108 -13.96 -17.05 8.67
CA CYS A 108 -13.11 -18.23 8.80
C CYS A 108 -13.92 -19.52 8.91
N LEU A 109 -13.29 -20.67 8.68
CA LEU A 109 -13.99 -21.96 8.80
C LEU A 109 -14.50 -22.19 10.23
N ARG A 110 -15.70 -22.75 10.32
CA ARG A 110 -16.28 -23.12 11.60
C ARG A 110 -15.61 -24.38 12.15
N THR A 111 -15.07 -24.27 13.35
CA THR A 111 -14.39 -25.42 13.98
C THR A 111 -15.33 -26.59 14.21
N GLY A 112 -14.94 -27.78 13.73
CA GLY A 112 -15.63 -29.04 14.00
C GLY A 112 -16.78 -29.37 13.04
N LEU A 113 -16.99 -28.54 12.01
CA LEU A 113 -17.75 -28.90 10.80
C LEU A 113 -16.77 -28.94 9.63
N GLN A 114 -16.98 -29.87 8.72
CA GLN A 114 -16.19 -29.99 7.50
C GLN A 114 -16.86 -29.16 6.41
N SER A 115 -16.05 -28.47 5.62
CA SER A 115 -16.49 -27.73 4.44
C SER A 115 -16.06 -28.55 3.22
N ASP A 116 -16.82 -29.61 2.98
CA ASP A 116 -16.55 -30.60 1.94
C ASP A 116 -17.07 -30.11 0.58
N GLY A 117 -16.60 -30.78 -0.47
CA GLY A 117 -16.93 -30.48 -1.84
C GLY A 117 -16.54 -31.65 -2.74
N GLU A 118 -16.72 -31.46 -4.03
CA GLU A 118 -16.43 -32.46 -5.05
C GLU A 118 -15.90 -31.78 -6.31
N MET A 119 -15.16 -32.52 -7.12
CA MET A 119 -14.98 -32.21 -8.53
C MET A 119 -15.33 -33.40 -9.39
N GLU A 120 -16.26 -33.17 -10.30
CA GLU A 120 -16.73 -34.15 -11.28
C GLU A 120 -16.37 -33.64 -12.68
N GLU A 121 -15.77 -34.49 -13.51
CA GLU A 121 -15.44 -34.10 -14.88
C GLU A 121 -16.68 -33.83 -15.73
N THR A 122 -16.59 -32.91 -16.69
CA THR A 122 -17.72 -32.64 -17.60
C THR A 122 -17.84 -33.66 -18.73
N THR A 123 -16.82 -34.51 -18.92
CA THR A 123 -16.77 -35.57 -19.93
C THR A 123 -15.67 -36.61 -19.61
N ASP A 124 -16.04 -37.90 -19.52
CA ASP A 124 -15.10 -39.03 -19.45
C ASP A 124 -14.40 -39.28 -20.80
N SER A 125 -13.27 -38.63 -21.01
CA SER A 125 -12.33 -38.89 -22.10
C SER A 125 -11.31 -39.98 -21.74
N ARG A 126 -11.02 -40.19 -20.45
CA ARG A 126 -10.08 -41.18 -19.94
C ARG A 126 -10.45 -41.70 -18.53
N THR A 127 -11.33 -42.70 -18.52
CA THR A 127 -11.70 -43.48 -17.33
C THR A 127 -10.53 -43.82 -16.40
N GLY A 128 -10.74 -43.58 -15.10
CA GLY A 128 -9.79 -43.73 -14.02
C GLY A 128 -8.86 -42.52 -13.83
N VAL A 129 -9.11 -41.40 -14.52
CA VAL A 129 -8.26 -40.20 -14.49
C VAL A 129 -9.12 -38.95 -14.66
N LEU A 130 -9.04 -38.04 -13.69
CA LEU A 130 -9.78 -36.78 -13.71
C LEU A 130 -9.46 -35.96 -14.98
N ASP A 131 -10.44 -35.74 -15.86
CA ASP A 131 -10.23 -35.04 -17.13
C ASP A 131 -10.20 -33.52 -17.02
N VAL A 132 -9.18 -33.03 -16.31
CA VAL A 132 -8.82 -31.60 -16.21
C VAL A 132 -7.30 -31.45 -16.24
N PRO A 133 -6.73 -30.41 -16.88
CA PRO A 133 -5.31 -30.12 -16.78
C PRO A 133 -4.86 -30.01 -15.32
N PRO A 134 -3.67 -30.53 -14.95
CA PRO A 134 -2.64 -31.14 -15.80
C PRO A 134 -2.82 -32.64 -16.06
N PHE A 135 -3.89 -33.28 -15.57
CA PHE A 135 -4.08 -34.73 -15.58
C PHE A 135 -4.68 -35.24 -16.90
N GLY A 136 -5.69 -34.54 -17.41
CA GLY A 136 -6.42 -34.86 -18.63
C GLY A 136 -6.77 -33.64 -19.49
N ILE A 137 -7.67 -33.82 -20.45
CA ILE A 137 -8.18 -32.72 -21.30
C ILE A 137 -9.67 -32.58 -21.02
N GLY A 138 -10.07 -31.42 -20.52
CA GLY A 138 -11.47 -31.15 -20.21
C GLY A 138 -11.58 -30.09 -19.13
N THR A 139 -12.73 -30.08 -18.47
CA THR A 139 -13.07 -29.22 -17.33
C THR A 139 -13.79 -30.06 -16.28
N VAL A 140 -13.84 -29.58 -15.05
CA VAL A 140 -14.60 -30.20 -13.95
C VAL A 140 -15.63 -29.23 -13.40
N ASN A 141 -16.82 -29.71 -13.05
CA ASN A 141 -17.73 -28.99 -12.17
C ASN A 141 -17.24 -29.19 -10.74
N SER A 142 -17.03 -28.11 -10.01
CA SER A 142 -16.58 -28.13 -8.63
C SER A 142 -17.57 -27.40 -7.74
N PHE A 143 -17.83 -27.94 -6.56
CA PHE A 143 -18.57 -27.23 -5.54
C PHE A 143 -17.99 -27.42 -4.13
N PHE A 144 -18.36 -26.53 -3.22
CA PHE A 144 -18.10 -26.62 -1.78
C PHE A 144 -19.32 -26.21 -0.97
N ASP A 145 -19.64 -26.97 0.06
CA ASP A 145 -20.63 -26.65 1.07
C ASP A 145 -19.96 -26.14 2.32
N ILE A 146 -19.96 -24.80 2.49
CA ILE A 146 -19.07 -24.15 3.44
C ILE A 146 -19.79 -23.83 4.75
N TYR A 147 -19.15 -24.21 5.87
CA TYR A 147 -19.55 -23.80 7.22
C TYR A 147 -18.52 -22.84 7.81
N PHE A 148 -18.96 -21.65 8.21
CA PHE A 148 -18.07 -20.57 8.62
C PHE A 148 -18.51 -19.87 9.91
N ASP A 149 -17.54 -19.24 10.55
CA ASP A 149 -17.70 -18.17 11.52
C ASP A 149 -17.50 -16.83 10.82
N PHE A 150 -18.40 -15.88 11.07
CA PHE A 150 -18.41 -14.56 10.45
C PHE A 150 -18.49 -13.48 11.52
N GLU A 151 -17.51 -12.60 11.56
CA GLU A 151 -17.46 -11.48 12.50
C GLU A 151 -17.69 -10.16 11.77
N ILE A 152 -18.66 -9.38 12.25
CA ILE A 152 -18.95 -8.02 11.79
C ILE A 152 -19.48 -7.19 12.95
N ALA A 153 -19.09 -5.91 13.03
CA ALA A 153 -19.47 -5.02 14.15
C ALA A 153 -19.14 -5.58 15.55
N GLY A 154 -18.09 -6.41 15.67
CA GLY A 154 -17.70 -7.10 16.91
C GLY A 154 -18.70 -8.16 17.38
N GLN A 155 -19.63 -8.58 16.52
CA GLN A 155 -20.54 -9.69 16.76
C GLN A 155 -20.13 -10.88 15.90
N ARG A 156 -20.23 -12.09 16.47
CA ARG A 156 -19.97 -13.33 15.77
C ARG A 156 -21.29 -13.97 15.34
N PHE A 157 -21.31 -14.38 14.09
CA PHE A 157 -22.38 -15.11 13.44
C PHE A 157 -21.86 -16.40 12.82
N TYR A 158 -22.78 -17.28 12.47
CA TYR A 158 -22.47 -18.49 11.72
C TYR A 158 -23.65 -18.92 10.85
N ASN A 159 -23.40 -19.82 9.90
CA ASN A 159 -24.43 -20.50 9.12
C ASN A 159 -24.70 -21.92 9.63
N ILE A 160 -25.90 -22.43 9.33
CA ILE A 160 -26.27 -23.86 9.49
C ILE A 160 -26.77 -24.49 8.19
N ALA A 161 -27.28 -23.67 7.26
CA ALA A 161 -27.46 -24.06 5.88
C ALA A 161 -26.12 -23.79 5.18
N GLU A 162 -25.68 -24.70 4.32
CA GLU A 162 -24.43 -24.52 3.57
C GLU A 162 -24.41 -23.19 2.81
N LEU A 163 -23.24 -22.58 2.78
CA LEU A 163 -22.91 -21.62 1.76
C LEU A 163 -22.32 -22.41 0.59
N HIS A 164 -23.14 -22.62 -0.42
CA HIS A 164 -22.80 -23.44 -1.59
C HIS A 164 -22.04 -22.59 -2.61
N TRP A 165 -20.75 -22.85 -2.77
CA TRP A 165 -19.90 -22.27 -3.82
C TRP A 165 -19.79 -23.29 -4.95
N GLU A 166 -20.15 -22.92 -6.17
CA GLU A 166 -20.06 -23.81 -7.34
C GLU A 166 -19.38 -23.10 -8.52
N GLY A 167 -18.66 -23.84 -9.35
CA GLY A 167 -17.96 -23.32 -10.53
C GLY A 167 -17.44 -24.40 -11.46
N GLU A 168 -17.24 -24.06 -12.73
CA GLU A 168 -16.53 -24.92 -13.68
C GLU A 168 -15.04 -24.53 -13.69
N LEU A 169 -14.16 -25.49 -13.43
CA LEU A 169 -12.72 -25.28 -13.39
C LEU A 169 -12.06 -25.77 -14.68
N SER A 170 -11.15 -24.94 -15.19
CA SER A 170 -10.40 -25.23 -16.42
C SER A 170 -9.04 -25.87 -16.18
N GLU A 171 -8.52 -25.82 -14.95
CA GLU A 171 -7.27 -26.44 -14.56
C GLU A 171 -7.19 -26.69 -13.05
N LYS A 172 -6.19 -27.50 -12.66
CA LYS A 172 -5.83 -27.81 -11.29
C LYS A 172 -4.38 -27.42 -10.97
N PRO A 173 -4.12 -26.73 -9.85
CA PRO A 173 -5.07 -26.01 -8.99
C PRO A 173 -5.88 -24.98 -9.78
N ALA A 174 -7.05 -24.56 -9.26
CA ALA A 174 -7.92 -23.58 -9.93
C ALA A 174 -7.14 -22.39 -10.53
N GLY A 175 -7.35 -22.17 -11.82
CA GLY A 175 -6.64 -21.22 -12.65
C GLY A 175 -7.10 -19.76 -12.47
N ARG A 176 -6.51 -18.87 -13.27
CA ARG A 176 -6.82 -17.43 -13.24
C ARG A 176 -8.21 -17.06 -13.73
N LEU A 177 -8.80 -17.93 -14.54
CA LEU A 177 -10.13 -17.74 -15.12
C LEU A 177 -11.23 -18.44 -14.32
N ASP A 178 -10.84 -19.26 -13.35
CA ASP A 178 -11.77 -20.10 -12.60
C ASP A 178 -12.41 -19.28 -11.47
N ASN A 179 -13.72 -19.44 -11.31
CA ASN A 179 -14.51 -18.69 -10.35
C ASN A 179 -15.50 -19.64 -9.68
N TYR A 180 -15.78 -19.39 -8.40
CA TYR A 180 -16.94 -19.97 -7.74
C TYR A 180 -18.00 -18.91 -7.53
N VAL A 181 -19.27 -19.31 -7.61
CA VAL A 181 -20.42 -18.45 -7.37
C VAL A 181 -21.32 -19.13 -6.36
N HIS A 182 -21.87 -18.32 -5.46
CA HIS A 182 -23.03 -18.70 -4.66
C HIS A 182 -24.27 -18.04 -5.22
N VAL A 183 -25.32 -18.80 -5.52
CA VAL A 183 -26.64 -18.28 -5.85
C VAL A 183 -27.63 -18.72 -4.79
N GLY A 184 -28.17 -17.76 -4.03
CA GLY A 184 -29.14 -18.08 -2.99
C GLY A 184 -29.06 -17.12 -1.82
N THR A 185 -29.70 -17.52 -0.72
CA THR A 185 -29.73 -16.76 0.53
C THR A 185 -29.36 -17.66 1.70
N VAL A 186 -28.32 -17.30 2.45
CA VAL A 186 -27.90 -17.98 3.68
C VAL A 186 -28.18 -17.06 4.86
N GLN A 187 -29.09 -17.49 5.75
CA GLN A 187 -29.38 -16.74 6.97
C GLN A 187 -28.24 -16.90 7.99
N LEU A 188 -27.77 -15.79 8.56
CA LEU A 188 -26.81 -15.79 9.65
C LEU A 188 -27.50 -15.97 11.00
N LEU A 189 -26.91 -16.80 11.85
CA LEU A 189 -27.37 -17.08 13.21
C LEU A 189 -26.43 -16.41 14.22
N ASP A 190 -26.98 -15.97 15.35
CA ASP A 190 -26.16 -15.47 16.47
C ASP A 190 -25.41 -16.61 17.18
N GLU A 191 -24.51 -16.27 18.11
CA GLU A 191 -23.74 -17.26 18.89
C GLU A 191 -24.62 -18.29 19.64
N ASN A 192 -25.89 -17.99 19.91
CA ASN A 192 -26.84 -18.87 20.59
C ASN A 192 -27.66 -19.74 19.62
N GLY A 193 -27.48 -19.56 18.30
CA GLY A 193 -28.25 -20.26 17.27
C GLY A 193 -29.62 -19.70 17.00
N ASN A 194 -29.88 -18.44 17.37
CA ASN A 194 -31.10 -17.77 16.95
C ASN A 194 -30.92 -17.17 15.55
N PRO A 195 -31.94 -17.27 14.68
CA PRO A 195 -31.93 -16.60 13.39
C PRO A 195 -31.86 -15.08 13.56
N THR A 196 -31.05 -14.43 12.74
CA THR A 196 -30.88 -12.97 12.73
C THR A 196 -31.46 -12.37 11.44
N PRO A 197 -31.63 -11.04 11.34
CA PRO A 197 -32.05 -10.40 10.10
C PRO A 197 -30.90 -10.19 9.11
N TYR A 198 -29.75 -10.84 9.30
CA TYR A 198 -28.61 -10.79 8.40
C TYR A 198 -28.62 -11.99 7.46
N TYR A 199 -28.41 -11.73 6.17
CA TYR A 199 -28.39 -12.74 5.11
C TYR A 199 -27.18 -12.51 4.21
N LEU A 200 -26.48 -13.59 3.88
CA LEU A 200 -25.58 -13.61 2.72
C LEU A 200 -26.41 -13.96 1.50
N GLU A 201 -26.40 -13.09 0.50
CA GLU A 201 -27.07 -13.28 -0.79
C GLU A 201 -26.06 -13.83 -1.80
N THR A 202 -26.22 -13.54 -3.11
CA THR A 202 -25.24 -13.92 -4.13
C THR A 202 -23.82 -13.47 -3.77
N GLY A 203 -22.84 -14.33 -4.02
CA GLY A 203 -21.42 -14.04 -3.85
C GLY A 203 -20.56 -14.67 -4.94
N ARG A 204 -19.36 -14.13 -5.14
CA ARG A 204 -18.40 -14.57 -6.16
C ARG A 204 -17.00 -14.67 -5.56
N VAL A 205 -16.31 -15.76 -5.83
CA VAL A 205 -14.95 -16.03 -5.36
C VAL A 205 -14.01 -16.19 -6.54
N ARG A 206 -12.89 -15.49 -6.47
CA ARG A 206 -11.74 -15.68 -7.36
C ARG A 206 -10.59 -16.24 -6.53
N PRO A 207 -10.27 -17.54 -6.65
CA PRO A 207 -9.20 -18.15 -5.88
C PRO A 207 -7.82 -17.61 -6.25
N ASN A 208 -7.57 -17.40 -7.55
CA ASN A 208 -6.24 -17.10 -8.09
C ASN A 208 -6.26 -15.92 -9.09
N PRO A 209 -6.68 -14.72 -8.67
CA PRO A 209 -6.78 -13.57 -9.57
C PRO A 209 -5.40 -13.12 -10.08
N VAL A 210 -5.39 -12.42 -11.21
CA VAL A 210 -4.20 -11.69 -11.66
C VAL A 210 -4.04 -10.44 -10.83
N VAL A 211 -2.84 -10.24 -10.28
CA VAL A 211 -2.54 -9.10 -9.40
C VAL A 211 -1.48 -8.20 -10.04
N GLU A 212 -1.86 -6.97 -10.39
CA GLU A 212 -0.93 -5.87 -10.64
C GLU A 212 -0.50 -5.27 -9.29
N ILE A 213 0.78 -4.91 -9.16
CA ILE A 213 1.35 -4.31 -7.95
C ILE A 213 2.00 -2.98 -8.32
N ASP A 214 1.50 -1.91 -7.72
CA ASP A 214 2.03 -0.56 -7.85
C ASP A 214 2.79 -0.16 -6.58
N GLU A 215 4.06 0.21 -6.73
CA GLU A 215 4.91 0.68 -5.62
C GLU A 215 5.23 2.16 -5.79
N TYR A 216 4.88 2.98 -4.79
CA TYR A 216 5.15 4.42 -4.79
C TYR A 216 6.18 4.78 -3.72
N GLU A 217 7.31 5.32 -4.19
CA GLU A 217 8.50 5.63 -3.38
C GLU A 217 8.48 7.05 -2.79
N SER A 218 7.67 7.94 -3.34
CA SER A 218 7.50 9.32 -2.84
C SER A 218 6.08 9.83 -3.01
N PRO A 219 5.05 9.08 -2.54
CA PRO A 219 3.72 9.62 -2.41
C PRO A 219 3.70 10.80 -1.44
N LEU A 220 2.76 11.71 -1.66
CA LEU A 220 2.44 12.79 -0.74
C LEU A 220 1.05 12.52 -0.14
N CYS A 221 0.95 12.62 1.18
CA CYS A 221 -0.32 12.60 1.88
C CYS A 221 -0.42 13.84 2.75
N GLU A 222 -1.57 14.49 2.73
CA GLU A 222 -1.91 15.53 3.69
C GLU A 222 -3.09 15.07 4.53
N ILE A 223 -2.98 15.22 5.84
CA ILE A 223 -4.09 14.98 6.76
C ILE A 223 -4.40 16.23 7.57
N ARG A 224 -5.67 16.39 7.93
CA ARG A 224 -6.13 17.40 8.87
C ARG A 224 -6.57 16.73 10.18
N ILE A 225 -5.81 16.94 11.25
CA ILE A 225 -6.15 16.43 12.58
C ILE A 225 -6.83 17.53 13.39
N VAL A 226 -8.01 17.24 13.91
CA VAL A 226 -8.70 18.07 14.91
C VAL A 226 -8.45 17.47 16.29
N ASP A 227 -7.96 18.28 17.22
CA ASP A 227 -7.71 17.85 18.60
C ASP A 227 -8.97 17.90 19.49
N PRO A 228 -8.92 17.37 20.74
CA PRO A 228 -10.06 17.44 21.66
C PRO A 228 -10.49 18.85 22.06
N GLY A 229 -9.66 19.87 21.80
CA GLY A 229 -9.97 21.28 21.98
C GLY A 229 -10.70 21.90 20.78
N GLY A 230 -10.84 21.17 19.67
CA GLY A 230 -11.42 21.62 18.41
C GLY A 230 -10.43 22.39 17.52
N GLN A 231 -9.14 22.39 17.83
CA GLN A 231 -8.13 23.02 16.98
C GLN A 231 -7.76 22.07 15.83
N SER A 232 -7.76 22.60 14.62
CA SER A 232 -7.42 21.89 13.39
C SER A 232 -5.96 22.14 13.00
N PHE A 233 -5.26 21.09 12.60
CA PHE A 233 -3.87 21.12 12.16
C PHE A 233 -3.73 20.42 10.81
N LYS A 234 -3.16 21.09 9.82
CA LYS A 234 -2.76 20.54 8.51
C LYS A 234 -1.37 19.92 8.67
N ILE A 235 -1.18 18.67 8.23
CA ILE A 235 0.09 17.95 8.34
C ILE A 235 0.42 17.33 6.99
N PRO A 236 1.40 17.87 6.25
CA PRO A 236 1.96 17.16 5.11
C PRO A 236 2.79 15.98 5.61
N MET A 237 2.73 14.88 4.86
CA MET A 237 3.36 13.61 5.19
C MET A 237 3.94 12.97 3.92
N VAL A 238 5.13 12.39 4.05
CA VAL A 238 5.80 11.64 2.97
C VAL A 238 6.07 10.23 3.46
N GLY A 239 6.23 9.29 2.53
CA GLY A 239 6.25 7.88 2.91
C GLY A 239 6.46 6.95 1.73
N ARG A 240 5.94 5.73 1.90
CA ARG A 240 5.81 4.73 0.84
C ARG A 240 4.43 4.12 0.89
N THR A 241 3.90 3.77 -0.28
CA THR A 241 2.66 3.02 -0.41
C THR A 241 2.83 1.89 -1.41
N VAL A 242 2.05 0.83 -1.23
CA VAL A 242 1.87 -0.25 -2.21
C VAL A 242 0.38 -0.39 -2.45
N GLU A 243 0.00 -0.48 -3.72
CA GLU A 243 -1.36 -0.73 -4.18
C GLU A 243 -1.39 -2.01 -5.03
N ARG A 244 -2.52 -2.70 -4.99
CA ARG A 244 -2.77 -3.95 -5.71
C ARG A 244 -4.10 -3.86 -6.42
N VAL A 245 -4.15 -4.49 -7.60
CA VAL A 245 -5.33 -4.47 -8.46
C VAL A 245 -5.57 -5.90 -8.89
N PHE A 246 -6.76 -6.41 -8.60
CA PHE A 246 -7.15 -7.80 -8.85
C PHE A 246 -7.97 -7.85 -10.14
N PHE A 247 -7.31 -8.11 -11.26
CA PHE A 247 -7.96 -8.29 -12.55
C PHE A 247 -8.69 -9.63 -12.61
N GLU A 248 -9.73 -9.66 -13.43
CA GLU A 248 -10.78 -10.68 -13.36
C GLU A 248 -10.60 -11.79 -14.40
N GLY A 249 -9.56 -11.68 -15.24
CA GLY A 249 -9.21 -12.63 -16.29
C GLY A 249 -7.75 -13.07 -16.24
N ALA A 250 -7.27 -13.62 -17.37
CA ALA A 250 -5.93 -14.19 -17.46
C ALA A 250 -4.81 -13.14 -17.53
N ASP A 251 -5.16 -11.91 -17.93
CA ASP A 251 -4.25 -10.81 -18.21
C ASP A 251 -4.64 -9.54 -17.43
N GLU A 252 -3.67 -8.66 -17.19
CA GLU A 252 -3.95 -7.32 -16.67
C GLU A 252 -4.85 -6.54 -17.63
N GLY A 253 -5.75 -5.73 -17.07
CA GLY A 253 -6.75 -4.98 -17.80
C GLY A 253 -8.08 -5.69 -17.98
N THR A 254 -8.20 -7.00 -17.74
CA THR A 254 -9.51 -7.68 -17.78
C THR A 254 -10.37 -7.30 -16.57
N ALA A 255 -11.57 -6.80 -16.83
CA ALA A 255 -12.56 -6.36 -15.85
C ALA A 255 -13.97 -6.78 -16.32
N TYR A 256 -14.91 -6.97 -15.40
CA TYR A 256 -16.29 -7.34 -15.73
C TYR A 256 -17.27 -6.61 -14.80
N ASP A 257 -18.45 -6.28 -15.36
CA ASP A 257 -19.65 -5.83 -14.66
C ASP A 257 -20.18 -6.88 -13.65
N ASP A 258 -19.68 -6.85 -12.41
CA ASP A 258 -20.08 -7.73 -11.32
C ASP A 258 -21.37 -7.26 -10.62
N GLU A 259 -21.65 -5.95 -10.62
CA GLU A 259 -22.85 -5.38 -9.98
C GLU A 259 -24.06 -5.15 -10.89
N GLY A 260 -23.91 -5.38 -12.19
CA GLY A 260 -24.98 -5.38 -13.19
C GLY A 260 -25.43 -3.99 -13.61
N ASP A 261 -24.56 -2.99 -13.48
CA ASP A 261 -24.83 -1.59 -13.79
C ASP A 261 -24.35 -1.17 -15.19
N LEU A 262 -23.72 -2.11 -15.92
CA LEU A 262 -23.15 -1.99 -17.27
C LEU A 262 -21.80 -1.26 -17.37
N LEU A 263 -21.07 -1.15 -16.27
CA LEU A 263 -19.69 -0.65 -16.22
C LEU A 263 -18.79 -1.80 -15.78
N ASP A 264 -17.59 -1.92 -16.35
CA ASP A 264 -16.65 -2.93 -15.86
C ASP A 264 -15.86 -2.39 -14.64
N GLU A 265 -15.62 -3.25 -13.67
CA GLU A 265 -14.90 -2.93 -12.44
C GLU A 265 -13.82 -3.96 -12.08
N VAL A 266 -12.91 -3.54 -11.19
CA VAL A 266 -11.92 -4.42 -10.56
C VAL A 266 -11.75 -4.06 -9.09
N ASN A 267 -11.44 -5.06 -8.28
CA ASN A 267 -11.13 -4.86 -6.87
C ASN A 267 -9.70 -4.37 -6.67
N THR A 268 -9.48 -3.57 -5.63
CA THR A 268 -8.15 -3.10 -5.24
C THR A 268 -7.85 -3.31 -3.76
N GLU A 269 -6.56 -3.36 -3.41
CA GLU A 269 -6.08 -3.42 -2.04
C GLU A 269 -4.89 -2.47 -1.87
N MET A 270 -4.82 -1.78 -0.73
CA MET A 270 -3.63 -1.07 -0.29
C MET A 270 -2.97 -1.89 0.82
N PRO A 271 -2.03 -2.79 0.52
CA PRO A 271 -1.41 -3.66 1.54
C PRO A 271 -0.32 -2.97 2.37
N ALA A 272 0.19 -1.81 1.93
CA ALA A 272 1.20 -1.07 2.68
C ALA A 272 1.03 0.44 2.54
N LEU A 273 1.14 1.13 3.67
CA LEU A 273 1.20 2.58 3.80
C LEU A 273 1.99 2.92 5.06
N ASP A 274 3.03 3.73 4.91
CA ASP A 274 3.83 4.26 6.02
C ASP A 274 4.18 5.72 5.74
N PHE A 275 3.35 6.62 6.25
CA PHE A 275 3.51 8.06 6.12
C PHE A 275 4.05 8.67 7.40
N SER A 276 4.94 9.63 7.25
CA SER A 276 5.51 10.39 8.35
C SER A 276 5.49 11.88 8.04
N GLY A 277 5.12 12.69 9.02
CA GLY A 277 5.11 14.15 8.94
C GLY A 277 5.43 14.79 10.30
N TYR A 278 5.48 16.11 10.35
CA TYR A 278 5.73 16.84 11.58
C TYR A 278 4.88 18.09 11.65
N HIS A 279 4.32 18.36 12.83
CA HIS A 279 3.63 19.62 13.11
C HIS A 279 4.14 20.23 14.42
N TRP A 280 4.38 21.54 14.46
CA TRP A 280 5.02 22.21 15.60
C TRP A 280 4.28 22.07 16.94
N HIS A 281 2.97 21.83 16.89
CA HIS A 281 2.12 21.62 18.07
C HIS A 281 1.98 20.13 18.43
N LEU A 282 1.89 19.24 17.45
CA LEU A 282 1.61 17.82 17.64
C LEU A 282 2.89 16.98 17.76
N GLY A 283 4.02 17.50 17.27
CA GLY A 283 5.27 16.78 17.14
C GLY A 283 5.31 15.90 15.88
N HIS A 284 6.03 14.78 15.97
CA HIS A 284 6.11 13.76 14.92
C HIS A 284 4.77 13.03 14.81
N VAL A 285 4.21 13.01 13.60
CA VAL A 285 2.96 12.33 13.28
C VAL A 285 3.28 11.21 12.30
N VAL A 286 2.76 10.02 12.57
CA VAL A 286 2.92 8.87 11.69
C VAL A 286 1.55 8.28 11.40
N MET A 287 1.29 7.95 10.14
CA MET A 287 0.10 7.26 9.69
C MET A 287 0.50 5.93 9.06
N ARG A 288 -0.14 4.85 9.46
CA ARG A 288 0.06 3.50 8.93
C ARG A 288 -1.27 2.81 8.71
N LEU A 289 -1.24 1.68 8.01
CA LEU A 289 -2.40 0.79 7.98
C LEU A 289 -2.65 0.15 9.35
N ASP A 290 -3.92 0.00 9.70
CA ASP A 290 -4.33 -0.89 10.77
C ASP A 290 -4.22 -2.34 10.30
N SER A 291 -3.13 -3.02 10.66
CA SER A 291 -2.86 -4.42 10.27
C SER A 291 -3.94 -5.44 10.63
N ARG A 292 -4.95 -5.07 11.43
CA ARG A 292 -6.08 -5.94 11.77
C ARG A 292 -7.10 -6.02 10.65
N ILE A 293 -7.22 -4.96 9.84
CA ILE A 293 -8.29 -4.76 8.85
C ILE A 293 -7.63 -4.40 7.51
N PRO A 294 -7.85 -5.16 6.43
CA PRO A 294 -7.31 -4.78 5.12
C PRO A 294 -7.92 -3.46 4.64
N SER A 295 -7.13 -2.71 3.87
CA SER A 295 -7.59 -1.52 3.15
C SER A 295 -7.96 -1.92 1.74
N LEU A 296 -9.25 -2.05 1.47
CA LEU A 296 -9.79 -2.54 0.20
C LEU A 296 -10.46 -1.41 -0.57
N GLY A 297 -10.64 -1.63 -1.85
CA GLY A 297 -11.17 -0.63 -2.76
C GLY A 297 -11.67 -1.22 -4.06
N GLU A 298 -11.94 -0.32 -5.00
CA GLU A 298 -12.43 -0.64 -6.34
C GLU A 298 -11.94 0.39 -7.34
N MET A 299 -11.91 -0.02 -8.60
CA MET A 299 -11.88 0.86 -9.76
C MET A 299 -13.05 0.49 -10.67
N GLU A 300 -13.87 1.47 -11.00
CA GLU A 300 -15.04 1.32 -11.85
C GLU A 300 -14.96 2.33 -13.00
N GLU A 301 -15.29 1.91 -14.19
CA GLU A 301 -15.34 2.76 -15.36
C GLU A 301 -16.39 3.86 -15.23
N ARG A 302 -16.20 4.99 -15.90
CA ARG A 302 -17.28 5.99 -16.04
C ARG A 302 -18.20 5.71 -17.23
N VAL A 303 -17.68 4.98 -18.21
CA VAL A 303 -18.33 4.64 -19.48
C VAL A 303 -17.64 3.38 -20.00
N ASP A 304 -18.41 2.31 -20.23
CA ASP A 304 -17.95 1.11 -20.95
C ASP A 304 -17.85 1.40 -22.47
N HIS A 305 -16.62 1.52 -22.97
CA HIS A 305 -16.30 1.55 -24.40
C HIS A 305 -15.84 0.18 -24.92
N ASN A 306 -15.34 -0.71 -24.05
CA ASN A 306 -14.76 -1.98 -24.44
C ASN A 306 -15.00 -3.08 -23.38
N THR A 307 -16.25 -3.52 -23.28
CA THR A 307 -16.71 -4.61 -22.41
C THR A 307 -15.70 -5.75 -22.26
N GLY A 308 -15.42 -6.12 -21.02
CA GLY A 308 -14.40 -7.09 -20.63
C GLY A 308 -13.01 -6.49 -20.44
N THR A 309 -12.85 -5.16 -20.47
CA THR A 309 -11.56 -4.48 -20.37
C THR A 309 -11.70 -3.15 -19.64
N LEU A 310 -10.99 -3.01 -18.52
CA LEU A 310 -10.97 -1.80 -17.71
C LEU A 310 -10.55 -0.58 -18.55
N ASP A 311 -11.46 0.36 -18.74
CA ASP A 311 -11.29 1.54 -19.57
C ASP A 311 -10.45 2.59 -18.86
N VAL A 312 -9.15 2.34 -18.80
CA VAL A 312 -8.12 3.28 -18.36
C VAL A 312 -6.80 2.93 -19.04
N PRO A 313 -5.96 3.90 -19.43
CA PRO A 313 -4.63 3.59 -19.95
C PRO A 313 -3.83 2.75 -18.95
N PRO A 314 -3.00 1.78 -19.41
CA PRO A 314 -2.67 1.46 -20.80
C PRO A 314 -3.68 0.51 -21.48
N PHE A 315 -4.70 0.03 -20.77
CA PHE A 315 -5.65 -0.97 -21.28
C PHE A 315 -6.60 -0.36 -22.32
N PHE A 316 -7.09 0.86 -22.07
CA PHE A 316 -7.83 1.66 -23.05
C PHE A 316 -7.33 3.10 -23.08
N LYS A 317 -6.97 3.59 -24.26
CA LYS A 317 -6.20 4.84 -24.43
C LYS A 317 -6.89 6.10 -23.89
N ASP A 318 -8.21 6.20 -24.02
CA ASP A 318 -8.96 7.42 -23.73
C ASP A 318 -9.95 7.21 -22.58
N GLY A 319 -9.75 6.15 -21.78
CA GLY A 319 -10.61 5.73 -20.68
C GLY A 319 -10.33 6.46 -19.37
N VAL A 320 -11.32 6.44 -18.48
CA VAL A 320 -11.27 7.03 -17.15
C VAL A 320 -12.07 6.16 -16.18
N VAL A 321 -11.50 5.90 -15.02
CA VAL A 321 -12.14 5.16 -13.94
C VAL A 321 -12.27 6.04 -12.70
N GLU A 322 -13.37 5.86 -11.96
CA GLU A 322 -13.44 6.27 -10.56
C GLU A 322 -12.80 5.17 -9.72
N SER A 323 -12.00 5.56 -8.74
CA SER A 323 -11.40 4.59 -7.83
C SER A 323 -11.51 5.08 -6.41
N PHE A 324 -11.73 4.14 -5.50
CA PHE A 324 -11.61 4.43 -4.09
C PHE A 324 -10.82 3.35 -3.36
N PHE A 325 -10.22 3.76 -2.24
CA PHE A 325 -9.78 2.87 -1.18
C PHE A 325 -10.50 3.26 0.11
N ASP A 326 -11.05 2.27 0.82
CA ASP A 326 -11.45 2.39 2.20
C ASP A 326 -10.26 2.03 3.08
N VAL A 327 -9.48 3.04 3.46
CA VAL A 327 -8.20 2.88 4.17
C VAL A 327 -8.44 2.72 5.66
N SER A 328 -8.16 1.53 6.18
CA SER A 328 -8.12 1.26 7.62
C SER A 328 -6.75 1.66 8.17
N PHE A 329 -6.71 2.60 9.12
CA PHE A 329 -5.46 3.29 9.48
C PHE A 329 -5.28 3.49 10.99
N GLU A 330 -4.02 3.67 11.38
CA GLU A 330 -3.59 4.14 12.70
C GLU A 330 -2.83 5.46 12.59
N ILE A 331 -2.97 6.31 13.62
CA ILE A 331 -2.21 7.55 13.80
C ILE A 331 -1.41 7.45 15.09
N SER A 332 -0.09 7.61 14.98
CA SER A 332 0.82 7.73 16.12
C SER A 332 1.23 9.19 16.31
N LEU A 333 0.92 9.72 17.49
CA LEU A 333 1.44 10.97 18.03
C LEU A 333 2.44 10.65 19.16
N PRO A 334 3.24 11.61 19.65
CA PRO A 334 4.15 11.38 20.76
C PRO A 334 3.43 10.85 22.00
N GLY A 335 3.65 9.58 22.33
CA GLY A 335 3.06 8.91 23.49
C GLY A 335 1.62 8.42 23.32
N GLN A 336 1.05 8.47 22.12
CA GLN A 336 -0.34 8.10 21.86
C GLN A 336 -0.50 7.41 20.50
N LEU A 337 -1.04 6.20 20.50
CA LEU A 337 -1.44 5.46 19.29
C LEU A 337 -2.96 5.41 19.24
N MET A 338 -3.53 5.71 18.08
CA MET A 338 -4.97 5.79 17.85
C MET A 338 -5.32 5.12 16.52
N TYR A 339 -6.56 4.69 16.38
CA TYR A 339 -7.09 4.00 15.20
C TYR A 339 -8.28 4.75 14.64
N GLY A 340 -8.42 4.77 13.31
CA GLY A 340 -9.66 5.22 12.69
C GLY A 340 -10.82 4.33 13.13
N ARG A 341 -11.93 4.91 13.61
CA ARG A 341 -13.13 4.13 13.94
C ARG A 341 -13.78 3.52 12.69
N LEU A 342 -13.70 4.24 11.59
CA LEU A 342 -14.12 3.84 10.24
C LEU A 342 -12.95 4.08 9.29
N PRO A 343 -12.91 3.44 8.12
CA PRO A 343 -11.90 3.74 7.12
C PRO A 343 -12.01 5.19 6.60
N LEU A 344 -10.89 5.75 6.16
CA LEU A 344 -10.90 6.92 5.29
C LEU A 344 -11.31 6.47 3.89
N ARG A 345 -12.35 7.06 3.31
CA ARG A 345 -12.71 6.80 1.92
C ARG A 345 -11.93 7.73 1.01
N TRP A 346 -10.78 7.25 0.56
CA TRP A 346 -9.95 7.93 -0.43
C TRP A 346 -10.53 7.68 -1.81
N LEU A 347 -11.35 8.62 -2.28
CA LEU A 347 -12.00 8.58 -3.60
C LEU A 347 -11.26 9.50 -4.57
N GLY A 348 -11.01 9.02 -5.78
CA GLY A 348 -10.27 9.74 -6.81
C GLY A 348 -10.70 9.37 -8.22
N THR A 349 -10.23 10.14 -9.20
CA THR A 349 -10.38 9.83 -10.62
C THR A 349 -9.03 9.45 -11.20
N LEU A 350 -8.95 8.30 -11.86
CA LEU A 350 -7.72 7.79 -12.45
C LEU A 350 -7.78 7.91 -13.97
N TRP A 351 -6.67 8.38 -14.52
CA TRP A 351 -6.49 8.60 -15.96
C TRP A 351 -5.40 7.70 -16.55
N HIS A 352 -4.78 6.86 -15.71
CA HIS A 352 -3.69 5.97 -16.08
C HIS A 352 -3.42 4.95 -14.96
N LYS A 353 -2.92 3.77 -15.35
CA LYS A 353 -2.37 2.74 -14.48
C LYS A 353 -0.91 2.41 -14.85
N PRO A 354 0.05 2.44 -13.91
CA PRO A 354 -0.09 2.92 -12.53
C PRO A 354 -0.56 4.39 -12.48
N ALA A 355 -1.10 4.82 -11.32
CA ALA A 355 -1.57 6.19 -11.12
C ALA A 355 -0.49 7.23 -11.49
N GLY A 356 -0.89 8.23 -12.28
CA GLY A 356 -0.02 9.34 -12.70
C GLY A 356 -0.12 10.59 -11.81
N PRO A 357 0.66 11.65 -12.09
CA PRO A 357 0.73 12.87 -11.26
C PRO A 357 -0.54 13.68 -11.08
N LEU A 358 -1.54 13.47 -11.93
CA LEU A 358 -2.84 14.14 -11.83
C LEU A 358 -3.81 13.39 -10.91
N THR A 359 -3.44 12.19 -10.43
CA THR A 359 -4.31 11.38 -9.58
C THR A 359 -4.24 11.90 -8.15
N VAL A 360 -5.41 12.25 -7.63
CA VAL A 360 -5.60 12.71 -6.26
C VAL A 360 -6.77 11.94 -5.69
N TYR A 361 -6.55 11.30 -4.55
CA TYR A 361 -7.61 10.72 -3.74
C TYR A 361 -7.91 11.62 -2.56
N GLU A 362 -9.19 11.78 -2.24
CA GLU A 362 -9.65 12.66 -1.19
C GLU A 362 -10.65 11.95 -0.29
N ASN A 363 -10.54 12.20 1.01
CA ASN A 363 -11.60 11.93 1.97
C ASN A 363 -12.02 13.26 2.60
N LEU A 364 -13.30 13.60 2.47
CA LEU A 364 -13.92 14.83 3.00
C LEU A 364 -14.85 14.57 4.18
N VAL A 365 -14.81 13.36 4.74
CA VAL A 365 -15.68 12.92 5.84
C VAL A 365 -14.86 12.80 7.12
N ASP A 366 -15.37 13.37 8.20
CA ASP A 366 -14.77 13.27 9.52
C ASP A 366 -14.72 11.81 10.01
N VAL A 367 -13.51 11.35 10.38
CA VAL A 367 -13.29 10.04 11.00
C VAL A 367 -12.77 10.21 12.42
N ASP A 368 -13.56 9.78 13.40
CA ASP A 368 -13.16 9.79 14.81
C ASP A 368 -12.01 8.79 15.05
N LEU A 369 -11.05 9.21 15.88
CA LEU A 369 -9.96 8.37 16.33
C LEU A 369 -10.28 7.73 17.70
N VAL A 370 -10.11 6.42 17.79
CA VAL A 370 -10.31 5.61 18.99
C VAL A 370 -9.01 5.03 19.51
N ASP A 371 -8.97 4.68 20.79
CA ASP A 371 -7.85 3.91 21.35
C ASP A 371 -7.93 2.43 20.96
N ALA A 372 -6.95 1.63 21.40
CA ALA A 372 -6.91 0.19 21.13
C ALA A 372 -8.14 -0.58 21.68
N GLY A 373 -8.85 -0.03 22.66
CA GLY A 373 -10.08 -0.58 23.23
C GLY A 373 -11.36 -0.08 22.57
N GLY A 374 -11.25 0.78 21.54
CA GLY A 374 -12.39 1.37 20.85
C GLY A 374 -13.00 2.59 21.56
N ALA A 375 -12.39 3.09 22.63
CA ALA A 375 -12.89 4.28 23.31
C ALA A 375 -12.50 5.55 22.52
N PRO A 376 -13.39 6.54 22.41
CA PRO A 376 -13.09 7.78 21.68
C PRO A 376 -11.97 8.56 22.36
N THR A 377 -11.00 9.02 21.57
CA THR A 377 -9.88 9.83 22.07
C THR A 377 -10.19 11.33 22.09
N GLY A 378 -11.23 11.74 21.35
CA GLY A 378 -11.57 13.13 21.10
C GLY A 378 -10.80 13.76 19.93
N PHE A 379 -9.90 13.02 19.28
CA PHE A 379 -9.29 13.42 18.02
C PHE A 379 -10.11 12.95 16.83
N THR A 380 -10.03 13.69 15.73
CA THR A 380 -10.71 13.38 14.46
C THR A 380 -9.76 13.68 13.30
N VAL A 381 -9.75 12.84 12.26
CA VAL A 381 -9.20 13.21 10.95
C VAL A 381 -10.35 13.78 10.13
N SER A 382 -10.32 15.09 9.86
CA SER A 382 -11.46 15.79 9.24
C SER A 382 -11.39 15.88 7.72
N ALA A 383 -10.17 15.78 7.18
CA ALA A 383 -9.92 15.77 5.75
C ALA A 383 -8.58 15.08 5.50
N SER A 384 -8.44 14.46 4.34
CA SER A 384 -7.14 13.97 3.88
C SER A 384 -7.08 13.92 2.37
N GLN A 385 -5.90 14.20 1.82
CA GLN A 385 -5.57 14.08 0.42
C GLN A 385 -4.39 13.12 0.25
N TYR A 386 -4.42 12.27 -0.76
CA TYR A 386 -3.36 11.33 -1.09
C TYR A 386 -3.04 11.40 -2.58
N ARG A 387 -1.76 11.59 -2.88
CA ARG A 387 -1.18 11.64 -4.22
C ARG A 387 -0.18 10.49 -4.32
N PRO A 388 -0.51 9.40 -5.02
CA PRO A 388 0.38 8.25 -5.15
C PRO A 388 1.71 8.62 -5.83
N ASN A 389 1.63 9.37 -6.93
CA ASN A 389 2.78 9.65 -7.79
C ASN A 389 2.87 11.13 -8.19
N PRO A 390 3.04 12.05 -7.21
CA PRO A 390 3.04 13.49 -7.47
C PRO A 390 4.18 13.87 -8.43
N PHE A 391 4.03 15.00 -9.11
CA PHE A 391 5.12 15.53 -9.94
C PHE A 391 6.17 16.15 -9.03
N ILE A 392 7.42 15.66 -9.13
CA ILE A 392 8.49 16.01 -8.19
C ILE A 392 9.66 16.67 -8.93
N GLU A 393 10.12 17.81 -8.40
CA GLU A 393 11.44 18.40 -8.69
C GLU A 393 12.42 18.02 -7.58
N VAL A 394 13.67 17.73 -7.95
CA VAL A 394 14.76 17.48 -7.01
C VAL A 394 15.93 18.41 -7.31
N ASP A 395 16.23 19.29 -6.36
CA ASP A 395 17.34 20.23 -6.40
C ASP A 395 18.54 19.65 -5.65
N HIS A 396 19.64 19.44 -6.39
CA HIS A 396 20.90 18.98 -5.81
C HIS A 396 21.89 20.14 -5.64
N PHE A 397 22.39 20.32 -4.42
CA PHE A 397 23.41 21.31 -4.08
C PHE A 397 24.67 20.62 -3.59
N ASP A 398 25.67 20.50 -4.47
CA ASP A 398 26.95 19.84 -4.15
C ASP A 398 27.79 20.62 -3.12
N THR A 399 27.50 21.90 -2.87
CA THR A 399 28.22 22.71 -1.88
C THR A 399 27.33 23.75 -1.21
N SER A 400 26.50 23.31 -0.28
CA SER A 400 25.82 24.17 0.68
C SER A 400 26.78 24.67 1.76
N MET A 401 26.56 25.92 2.20
CA MET A 401 27.30 26.53 3.29
C MET A 401 26.35 26.78 4.46
N ALA A 402 26.79 26.53 5.69
CA ALA A 402 26.05 26.95 6.86
C ALA A 402 26.96 27.59 7.91
N THR A 403 26.47 28.64 8.56
CA THR A 403 27.06 29.13 9.81
C THR A 403 26.16 28.72 10.96
N ILE A 404 26.70 27.97 11.93
CA ILE A 404 25.97 27.65 13.17
C ILE A 404 26.63 28.31 14.37
N GLU A 405 25.81 28.75 15.32
CA GLU A 405 26.23 29.17 16.65
C GLU A 405 25.59 28.26 17.68
N PHE A 406 26.39 27.66 18.56
CA PHE A 406 25.89 26.82 19.64
C PHE A 406 26.51 27.18 20.98
N GLN A 407 25.76 26.94 22.04
CA GLN A 407 26.20 27.04 23.43
C GLN A 407 26.41 25.65 24.00
N THR A 408 27.53 25.46 24.71
CA THR A 408 27.85 24.23 25.45
C THR A 408 27.16 24.15 26.81
N PRO A 409 27.16 22.98 27.48
CA PRO A 409 26.66 22.85 28.85
C PRO A 409 27.40 23.74 29.87
N SER A 410 28.64 24.12 29.57
CA SER A 410 29.44 25.03 30.40
C SER A 410 29.08 26.52 30.20
N GLY A 411 28.24 26.83 29.20
CA GLY A 411 27.85 28.17 28.82
C GLY A 411 28.76 28.83 27.77
N GLU A 412 29.88 28.22 27.40
CA GLU A 412 30.75 28.70 26.31
C GLU A 412 30.03 28.62 24.96
N GLN A 413 30.21 29.63 24.12
CA GLN A 413 29.60 29.74 22.79
C GLN A 413 30.65 29.56 21.70
N PHE A 414 30.26 28.90 20.62
CA PHE A 414 31.08 28.65 19.45
C PHE A 414 30.32 28.96 18.18
N THR A 415 31.03 29.53 17.21
CA THR A 415 30.55 29.72 15.84
C THR A 415 31.33 28.77 14.93
N VAL A 416 30.64 28.08 14.03
CA VAL A 416 31.23 27.13 13.08
C VAL A 416 30.74 27.44 11.69
N GLU A 417 31.68 27.58 10.76
CA GLU A 417 31.38 27.56 9.33
C GLU A 417 31.42 26.10 8.86
N MET A 418 30.38 25.68 8.17
CA MET A 418 30.17 24.31 7.72
C MET A 418 29.95 24.30 6.21
N MET A 419 30.41 23.25 5.55
CA MET A 419 30.20 23.04 4.12
C MET A 419 29.90 21.57 3.83
N GLY A 420 29.15 21.32 2.77
CA GLY A 420 28.88 19.98 2.26
C GLY A 420 27.61 19.94 1.41
N ALA A 421 27.06 18.76 1.17
CA ALA A 421 25.96 18.60 0.22
C ALA A 421 24.58 18.81 0.89
N SER A 422 23.59 19.18 0.08
CA SER A 422 22.17 19.10 0.45
C SER A 422 21.29 18.83 -0.77
N THR A 423 20.14 18.23 -0.54
CA THR A 423 19.15 17.97 -1.58
C THR A 423 17.77 18.42 -1.11
N ILE A 424 17.05 19.17 -1.93
CA ILE A 424 15.67 19.59 -1.68
C ILE A 424 14.77 18.92 -2.70
N LYS A 425 13.63 18.40 -2.25
CA LYS A 425 12.57 17.81 -3.08
C LYS A 425 11.33 18.68 -2.97
N VAL A 426 10.63 18.91 -4.07
CA VAL A 426 9.45 19.77 -4.13
C VAL A 426 8.34 19.00 -4.82
N PHE A 427 7.16 18.98 -4.19
CA PHE A 427 5.98 18.30 -4.70
C PHE A 427 5.08 19.34 -5.36
N PHE A 428 4.88 19.21 -6.67
CA PHE A 428 3.99 20.10 -7.42
C PHE A 428 2.60 19.49 -7.57
N GLU A 429 1.61 20.37 -7.64
CA GLU A 429 0.18 20.03 -7.57
C GLU A 429 -0.37 19.36 -8.85
N LYS A 430 0.32 19.50 -9.98
CA LYS A 430 -0.06 18.97 -11.30
C LYS A 430 1.14 18.36 -12.03
N ASP A 431 0.97 17.97 -13.28
CA ASP A 431 1.96 17.28 -14.12
C ASP A 431 3.09 18.18 -14.70
N PHE A 432 3.36 19.34 -14.09
CA PHE A 432 4.42 20.24 -14.53
C PHE A 432 5.01 21.09 -13.39
N GLU A 433 6.28 21.47 -13.53
CA GLU A 433 6.99 22.31 -12.56
C GLU A 433 6.35 23.69 -12.37
N GLY A 434 6.27 24.10 -11.11
CA GLY A 434 5.68 25.36 -10.68
C GLY A 434 4.16 25.30 -10.54
N SER A 435 3.49 24.17 -10.81
CA SER A 435 2.07 24.03 -10.48
C SER A 435 1.88 23.99 -8.95
N ALA A 436 1.03 24.87 -8.45
CA ALA A 436 0.78 25.11 -7.03
C ALA A 436 -0.72 25.32 -6.80
N GLY A 437 -1.16 25.37 -5.55
CA GLY A 437 -2.56 25.60 -5.19
C GLY A 437 -2.69 26.15 -3.78
N ASP A 438 -3.78 26.89 -3.56
CA ASP A 438 -4.18 27.47 -2.26
C ASP A 438 -4.87 26.40 -1.38
N ASP A 439 -4.04 25.61 -0.69
CA ASP A 439 -4.52 24.46 0.09
C ASP A 439 -4.93 24.86 1.52
N ASP A 440 -4.50 26.02 2.02
CA ASP A 440 -4.88 26.56 3.32
C ASP A 440 -5.99 27.65 3.30
N ASN A 441 -6.42 28.05 2.09
CA ASN A 441 -7.47 29.03 1.79
C ASN A 441 -7.13 30.47 2.24
N ASP A 442 -5.86 30.85 2.18
CA ASP A 442 -5.40 32.21 2.44
C ASP A 442 -5.25 33.09 1.18
N PHE A 443 -5.59 32.52 0.01
CA PHE A 443 -5.49 33.12 -1.33
C PHE A 443 -4.08 33.24 -1.89
N LEU A 444 -3.12 32.47 -1.39
CA LEU A 444 -1.78 32.33 -1.94
C LEU A 444 -1.58 30.88 -2.37
N ASP A 445 -0.94 30.65 -3.52
CA ASP A 445 -0.60 29.29 -3.91
C ASP A 445 0.65 28.80 -3.15
N GLU A 446 0.59 27.57 -2.64
CA GLU A 446 1.71 26.90 -2.00
C GLU A 446 2.06 25.54 -2.63
N VAL A 447 3.24 25.03 -2.27
CA VAL A 447 3.68 23.66 -2.54
C VAL A 447 4.40 23.09 -1.34
N VAL A 448 4.27 21.77 -1.14
CA VAL A 448 5.04 21.05 -0.12
C VAL A 448 6.50 20.86 -0.59
N ALA A 449 7.44 21.01 0.34
CA ALA A 449 8.85 20.75 0.12
C ALA A 449 9.46 19.88 1.22
N GLU A 450 10.45 19.08 0.85
CA GLU A 450 11.21 18.20 1.75
C GLU A 450 12.70 18.53 1.61
N LEU A 451 13.37 18.84 2.73
CA LEU A 451 14.82 18.78 2.78
C LEU A 451 15.21 17.30 2.89
N LEU A 452 15.60 16.70 1.76
CA LEU A 452 15.83 15.26 1.62
C LEU A 452 17.22 14.85 2.12
N GLU A 453 18.20 15.73 1.96
CA GLU A 453 19.57 15.47 2.37
C GLU A 453 20.22 16.73 2.94
N LEU A 454 21.03 16.54 3.98
CA LEU A 454 21.94 17.53 4.54
C LEU A 454 23.16 16.76 5.09
N ASP A 455 24.36 17.09 4.61
CA ASP A 455 25.62 16.56 5.13
C ASP A 455 26.65 17.68 5.15
N LEU A 456 26.64 18.47 6.22
CA LEU A 456 27.55 19.58 6.41
C LEU A 456 28.58 19.24 7.47
N SER A 457 29.84 19.64 7.24
CA SER A 457 30.93 19.47 8.19
C SER A 457 31.69 20.78 8.39
N GLY A 458 32.15 21.00 9.63
CA GLY A 458 32.97 22.13 10.03
C GLY A 458 33.94 21.73 11.15
N VAL A 459 34.83 22.65 11.54
CA VAL A 459 35.82 22.39 12.59
C VAL A 459 35.83 23.52 13.62
N VAL A 460 35.69 23.14 14.89
CA VAL A 460 35.93 24.03 16.03
C VAL A 460 37.33 23.74 16.58
N PRO A 461 38.25 24.73 16.64
CA PRO A 461 39.63 24.50 17.08
C PRO A 461 39.79 23.81 18.44
N LYS A 462 38.82 23.94 19.34
CA LYS A 462 38.83 23.32 20.67
C LYS A 462 38.12 21.96 20.77
N MET A 463 37.28 21.60 19.80
CA MET A 463 36.39 20.41 19.86
C MET A 463 36.56 19.46 18.68
N GLY A 464 37.29 19.88 17.63
CA GLY A 464 37.46 19.08 16.42
C GLY A 464 36.27 19.22 15.46
N GLU A 465 35.94 18.13 14.78
CA GLU A 465 34.91 18.08 13.75
C GLU A 465 33.50 18.25 14.36
N VAL A 466 32.68 19.03 13.67
CA VAL A 466 31.25 19.19 13.92
C VAL A 466 30.51 18.81 12.64
N ARG A 467 29.49 17.96 12.74
CA ARG A 467 28.66 17.56 11.59
C ARG A 467 27.21 17.89 11.83
N LEU A 468 26.53 18.35 10.79
CA LEU A 468 25.10 18.62 10.76
C LEU A 468 24.49 17.83 9.61
N GLY A 469 23.56 16.95 9.93
CA GLY A 469 22.75 16.25 8.93
C GLY A 469 21.30 16.14 9.35
N LEU A 470 20.49 15.39 8.60
CA LEU A 470 19.08 15.20 8.93
C LEU A 470 18.86 14.04 9.88
N ASP A 471 17.84 14.15 10.74
CA ASP A 471 17.34 13.01 11.49
C ASP A 471 16.52 12.11 10.56
N ARG A 472 17.05 10.92 10.24
CA ARG A 472 16.39 9.99 9.32
C ARG A 472 15.13 9.33 9.87
N ARG A 473 14.79 9.56 11.14
CA ARG A 473 13.57 9.02 11.77
C ARG A 473 12.34 9.88 11.52
N VAL A 474 12.52 11.15 11.17
CA VAL A 474 11.45 12.13 10.98
C VAL A 474 11.80 13.00 9.78
N PRO A 475 10.94 13.09 8.74
CA PRO A 475 11.24 13.90 7.58
C PRO A 475 11.30 15.39 7.96
N THR A 476 12.12 16.14 7.21
CA THR A 476 12.16 17.60 7.32
C THR A 476 11.27 18.19 6.21
N LEU A 477 10.01 18.39 6.56
CA LEU A 477 8.99 18.94 5.66
C LEU A 477 8.77 20.42 5.89
N GLY A 478 8.21 21.05 4.87
CA GLY A 478 8.05 22.47 4.77
C GLY A 478 7.14 22.84 3.62
N GLU A 479 6.98 24.14 3.42
CA GLU A 479 6.16 24.72 2.36
C GLU A 479 6.92 25.85 1.66
N ILE A 480 6.54 26.10 0.42
CA ILE A 480 6.94 27.27 -0.36
C ILE A 480 5.66 27.95 -0.79
N GLU A 481 5.31 29.02 -0.09
CA GLU A 481 4.09 29.80 -0.26
C GLU A 481 4.47 31.15 -0.87
N GLU A 482 3.80 31.55 -1.93
CA GLU A 482 4.07 32.85 -2.56
C GLU A 482 3.70 34.03 -1.65
N ASN A 483 4.28 35.21 -1.88
CA ASN A 483 3.89 36.41 -1.12
C ASN A 483 2.78 37.22 -1.81
N ALA A 484 2.38 36.82 -3.02
CA ALA A 484 1.32 37.43 -3.82
C ALA A 484 0.90 36.45 -4.93
N ASP A 485 -0.42 36.30 -5.13
CA ASP A 485 -1.05 35.57 -6.24
C ASP A 485 -1.25 36.48 -7.47
N ASP A 486 -0.17 36.69 -8.22
CA ASP A 486 -0.16 37.21 -9.58
C ASP A 486 -0.68 36.16 -10.60
N LYS A 487 -0.54 34.84 -10.36
CA LYS A 487 -1.09 33.80 -11.24
C LYS A 487 -1.52 32.49 -10.53
N THR A 488 -2.79 32.46 -10.18
CA THR A 488 -3.48 31.30 -9.61
C THR A 488 -3.20 29.96 -10.30
N GLY A 489 -2.98 28.93 -9.49
CA GLY A 489 -2.58 27.58 -9.87
C GLY A 489 -1.10 27.46 -10.24
N ARG A 490 -0.26 28.45 -9.89
CA ARG A 490 1.15 28.48 -10.27
C ARG A 490 1.98 29.32 -9.32
N LEU A 491 3.07 28.75 -8.82
CA LEU A 491 3.98 29.42 -7.90
C LEU A 491 4.63 30.66 -8.52
N ASP A 492 4.44 31.81 -7.88
CA ASP A 492 4.86 33.13 -8.35
C ASP A 492 6.32 33.49 -8.01
N ILE A 493 7.26 32.66 -8.48
CA ILE A 493 8.71 32.89 -8.43
C ILE A 493 9.38 32.45 -9.73
N ALA A 494 10.62 32.87 -9.96
CA ALA A 494 11.38 32.36 -11.12
C ALA A 494 11.71 30.87 -10.96
N PRO A 495 11.88 30.11 -12.06
CA PRO A 495 11.68 30.47 -13.46
C PRO A 495 10.21 30.40 -13.91
N PHE A 496 9.28 30.06 -13.01
CA PHE A 496 7.88 29.88 -13.36
C PHE A 496 7.25 31.21 -13.79
N LEU A 497 7.55 32.29 -13.08
CA LEU A 497 7.24 33.66 -13.46
C LEU A 497 8.48 34.56 -13.46
N SER A 498 8.40 35.65 -14.21
CA SER A 498 9.55 36.54 -14.44
C SER A 498 9.97 37.35 -13.21
N CYS A 499 9.13 37.38 -12.18
CA CYS A 499 9.34 38.09 -10.93
C CYS A 499 8.39 37.56 -9.86
N GLY A 500 8.72 37.80 -8.59
CA GLY A 500 7.92 37.43 -7.43
C GLY A 500 8.82 36.92 -6.31
N THR A 501 8.22 36.58 -5.17
CA THR A 501 8.92 36.04 -4.01
C THR A 501 8.02 35.08 -3.26
N ALA A 502 8.57 34.02 -2.67
CA ALA A 502 7.86 33.10 -1.80
C ALA A 502 8.49 33.06 -0.40
N GLN A 503 7.66 32.86 0.63
CA GLN A 503 8.11 32.40 1.95
C GLN A 503 8.32 30.89 1.87
N SER A 504 9.57 30.47 2.03
CA SER A 504 9.88 29.06 2.20
C SER A 504 10.25 28.77 3.64
N HIS A 505 9.73 27.68 4.20
CA HIS A 505 10.14 27.24 5.52
C HIS A 505 10.15 25.72 5.64
N TYR A 506 10.94 25.22 6.59
CA TYR A 506 10.99 23.81 7.00
C TYR A 506 10.91 23.68 8.51
N TYR A 507 10.22 22.66 9.01
CA TYR A 507 10.39 22.19 10.38
C TYR A 507 11.56 21.20 10.42
N ALA A 508 12.74 21.72 10.77
CA ALA A 508 14.00 21.02 10.57
C ALA A 508 14.27 19.95 11.64
N ASN A 509 14.13 18.69 11.24
CA ASN A 509 14.55 17.54 12.03
C ASN A 509 16.00 17.18 11.66
N PHE A 510 16.94 17.53 12.52
CA PHE A 510 18.38 17.40 12.25
C PHE A 510 19.13 16.62 13.33
N GLU A 511 20.28 16.08 12.95
CA GLU A 511 21.29 15.52 13.82
C GLU A 511 22.51 16.44 13.85
N LEU A 512 22.94 16.86 15.03
CA LEU A 512 24.19 17.55 15.27
C LEU A 512 25.17 16.64 15.99
N VAL A 513 26.36 16.44 15.42
CA VAL A 513 27.42 15.63 16.01
C VAL A 513 28.58 16.54 16.44
N ILE A 514 28.86 16.57 17.74
CA ILE A 514 30.00 17.28 18.33
C ILE A 514 30.80 16.28 19.17
N GLU A 515 32.10 16.17 18.94
CA GLU A 515 32.98 15.24 19.67
C GLU A 515 32.49 13.76 19.67
N GLY A 516 31.76 13.37 18.60
CA GLY A 516 31.17 12.04 18.45
C GLY A 516 29.84 11.83 19.18
N ILE A 517 29.33 12.83 19.90
CA ILE A 517 28.02 12.81 20.55
C ILE A 517 26.98 13.25 19.53
N ARG A 518 26.02 12.37 19.22
CA ARG A 518 24.86 12.68 18.36
C ARG A 518 23.77 13.33 19.19
N MET A 519 23.23 14.42 18.69
CA MET A 519 22.22 15.22 19.37
C MET A 519 21.14 15.66 18.38
N TYR A 520 19.92 15.80 18.88
CA TYR A 520 18.72 16.14 18.10
C TYR A 520 18.04 17.36 18.72
N PRO A 521 17.30 18.17 17.96
CA PRO A 521 16.52 19.24 18.53
C PRO A 521 15.41 18.68 19.45
N GLU A 522 15.20 19.29 20.62
CA GLU A 522 14.08 18.97 21.53
C GLU A 522 12.71 19.19 20.84
N ARG A 523 12.66 20.14 19.91
CA ARG A 523 11.54 20.46 19.02
C ARG A 523 12.11 20.94 17.69
N ALA A 524 11.59 20.49 16.56
CA ALA A 524 12.08 20.93 15.26
C ALA A 524 11.96 22.46 15.11
N PRO A 525 13.07 23.21 14.98
CA PRO A 525 13.01 24.65 14.75
C PRO A 525 12.51 24.94 13.33
N ARG A 526 11.81 26.07 13.17
CA ARG A 526 11.43 26.59 11.87
C ARG A 526 12.64 27.26 11.21
N TRP A 527 13.14 26.67 10.13
CA TRP A 527 14.12 27.30 9.24
C TRP A 527 13.38 27.99 8.12
N GLN A 528 13.63 29.27 7.88
CA GLN A 528 12.84 30.04 6.91
C GLN A 528 13.71 30.96 6.05
N ALA A 529 13.27 31.19 4.82
CA ALA A 529 13.90 32.09 3.86
C ALA A 529 12.81 32.79 3.02
N VAL A 530 13.14 33.99 2.53
CA VAL A 530 12.41 34.57 1.39
C VAL A 530 13.15 34.14 0.14
N VAL A 531 12.49 33.36 -0.72
CA VAL A 531 13.07 32.83 -1.94
C VAL A 531 12.55 33.58 -3.15
N LYS A 532 13.41 33.74 -4.16
CA LYS A 532 13.09 34.49 -5.40
C LYS A 532 13.03 33.62 -6.64
N GLU A 533 13.67 32.47 -6.58
CA GLU A 533 13.74 31.54 -7.69
C GLU A 533 13.89 30.10 -7.21
N LYS A 534 13.63 29.16 -8.13
CA LYS A 534 13.85 27.73 -8.01
C LYS A 534 14.83 27.24 -9.10
N PRO A 535 15.84 26.41 -8.76
CA PRO A 535 16.30 26.09 -7.41
C PRO A 535 16.65 27.35 -6.61
N VAL A 536 16.63 27.28 -5.27
CA VAL A 536 16.84 28.45 -4.39
C VAL A 536 18.08 29.27 -4.80
N ALA A 537 17.91 30.60 -4.97
CA ALA A 537 18.96 31.49 -5.45
C ALA A 537 20.19 31.53 -4.53
N PRO A 538 21.39 31.76 -5.11
CA PRO A 538 22.57 32.11 -4.33
C PRO A 538 22.35 33.38 -3.49
N GLY A 539 22.42 33.22 -2.18
CA GLY A 539 22.26 34.33 -1.22
C GLY A 539 20.90 34.37 -0.53
N ASP A 540 19.95 33.53 -0.94
CA ASP A 540 18.78 33.22 -0.11
C ASP A 540 19.27 32.35 1.07
N VAL A 541 18.88 32.73 2.28
CA VAL A 541 19.42 32.17 3.52
C VAL A 541 18.27 31.62 4.35
N TYR A 542 18.28 30.32 4.60
CA TYR A 542 17.43 29.70 5.60
C TYR A 542 18.01 29.98 6.99
N GLU A 543 17.23 30.62 7.84
CA GLU A 543 17.62 30.91 9.21
C GLU A 543 16.61 30.34 10.21
N ASN A 544 17.09 29.92 11.37
CA ASN A 544 16.22 29.54 12.46
C ASN A 544 15.67 30.80 13.16
N LEU A 545 14.38 30.78 13.48
CA LEU A 545 13.74 31.89 14.22
C LEU A 545 14.08 31.93 15.70
N GLU A 546 14.45 30.79 16.28
CA GLU A 546 14.62 30.62 17.72
C GLU A 546 15.72 29.61 18.04
N GLY A 547 16.41 29.81 19.16
CA GLY A 547 17.38 28.84 19.66
C GLY A 547 16.68 27.59 20.19
N VAL A 548 17.25 26.42 19.92
CA VAL A 548 16.69 25.11 20.28
C VAL A 548 17.64 24.34 21.17
N LYS A 549 17.12 23.76 22.26
CA LYS A 549 17.88 22.84 23.10
C LYS A 549 18.09 21.53 22.39
N LEU A 550 19.24 20.91 22.65
CA LEU A 550 19.56 19.63 22.07
C LEU A 550 19.43 18.51 23.11
N VAL A 551 18.88 17.38 22.65
CA VAL A 551 18.69 16.16 23.40
C VAL A 551 19.49 15.03 22.77
N ASP A 552 19.79 13.99 23.55
CA ASP A 552 20.38 12.75 23.01
C ASP A 552 19.31 11.86 22.33
N SER A 553 19.71 10.66 21.91
CA SER A 553 18.81 9.71 21.25
C SER A 553 17.63 9.26 22.11
N ASP A 554 17.78 9.35 23.44
CA ASP A 554 16.76 8.93 24.41
C ASP A 554 15.90 10.12 24.88
N GLY A 555 16.14 11.32 24.33
CA GLY A 555 15.40 12.54 24.66
C GLY A 555 15.91 13.25 25.92
N PHE A 556 17.04 12.84 26.50
CA PHE A 556 17.61 13.55 27.65
C PHE A 556 18.37 14.78 27.19
N GLY A 557 18.15 15.90 27.88
CA GLY A 557 18.85 17.16 27.58
C GLY A 557 20.36 17.02 27.73
N THR A 558 21.09 17.39 26.68
CA THR A 558 22.57 17.33 26.68
C THR A 558 23.19 18.57 27.30
N GLY A 559 22.39 19.63 27.48
CA GLY A 559 22.85 20.96 27.90
C GLY A 559 23.41 21.82 26.77
N TYR A 560 23.47 21.28 25.54
CA TYR A 560 23.77 22.08 24.36
C TYR A 560 22.51 22.82 23.87
N THR A 561 22.72 24.01 23.30
CA THR A 561 21.68 24.78 22.63
C THR A 561 22.21 25.25 21.27
N LEU A 562 21.50 24.96 20.18
CA LEU A 562 21.73 25.61 18.90
C LEU A 562 21.07 26.99 18.97
N MET A 563 21.86 28.05 18.92
CA MET A 563 21.40 29.43 19.06
C MET A 563 20.98 30.00 17.70
N THR A 564 21.83 29.80 16.69
CA THR A 564 21.64 30.33 15.35
C THR A 564 22.13 29.33 14.32
N LEU A 565 21.44 29.27 13.19
CA LEU A 565 21.78 28.55 11.98
C LEU A 565 21.44 29.46 10.81
N ARG A 566 22.36 29.56 9.86
CA ARG A 566 22.18 30.27 8.60
C ARG A 566 22.67 29.35 7.48
N LEU A 567 21.74 28.70 6.78
CA LEU A 567 22.00 27.76 5.70
C LEU A 567 21.80 28.47 4.36
N MET A 568 22.81 28.37 3.50
CA MET A 568 22.81 28.85 2.12
C MET A 568 23.03 27.66 1.20
N PRO A 569 21.97 27.09 0.61
CA PRO A 569 22.13 26.18 -0.51
C PRO A 569 22.88 26.90 -1.64
N ARG A 570 23.93 26.27 -2.20
CA ARG A 570 24.60 26.83 -3.38
C ARG A 570 24.79 25.76 -4.44
N ALA A 571 24.32 26.08 -5.64
CA ALA A 571 24.72 25.41 -6.86
C ALA A 571 26.05 26.01 -7.35
N CYS A 572 26.88 25.21 -8.02
CA CYS A 572 28.02 25.75 -8.76
C CYS A 572 27.52 26.65 -9.91
N GLY A 573 28.38 27.54 -10.41
CA GLY A 573 28.00 28.56 -11.38
C GLY A 573 27.35 29.80 -10.76
N SER A 574 27.08 29.78 -9.46
CA SER A 574 26.51 30.91 -8.71
C SER A 574 27.50 32.05 -8.50
N ALA A 575 26.97 33.24 -8.20
CA ALA A 575 27.79 34.42 -7.91
C ALA A 575 28.73 34.17 -6.71
N GLY A 576 30.03 34.08 -6.99
CA GLY A 576 31.06 33.76 -5.98
C GLY A 576 31.41 32.27 -5.86
N TYR A 577 30.81 31.40 -6.68
CA TYR A 577 31.10 29.96 -6.74
C TYR A 577 30.98 29.45 -8.19
N PRO A 578 31.94 29.79 -9.08
CA PRO A 578 31.86 29.47 -10.51
C PRO A 578 31.88 27.96 -10.78
N TYR A 579 31.46 27.55 -11.97
CA TYR A 579 31.59 26.16 -12.43
C TYR A 579 33.04 25.68 -12.26
N PRO A 580 33.25 24.41 -11.85
CA PRO A 580 34.57 23.80 -11.85
C PRO A 580 35.23 23.97 -13.23
N PRO A 581 36.51 24.34 -13.31
CA PRO A 581 37.19 24.43 -14.61
C PRO A 581 37.12 23.10 -15.36
N GLY A 582 36.47 23.10 -16.53
CA GLY A 582 36.30 21.90 -17.36
C GLY A 582 34.94 21.21 -17.22
N ASP A 583 34.04 21.72 -16.40
CA ASP A 583 32.60 21.39 -16.42
C ASP A 583 31.99 22.11 -17.63
N ALA A 584 31.74 21.35 -18.70
CA ALA A 584 31.37 21.89 -20.00
C ALA A 584 29.86 21.88 -20.24
N ASN A 585 29.12 21.04 -19.50
CA ASN A 585 27.65 21.05 -19.51
C ASN A 585 27.06 21.84 -18.34
N HIS A 586 27.89 22.40 -17.46
CA HIS A 586 27.48 23.20 -16.31
C HIS A 586 26.63 22.38 -15.31
N ASP A 587 26.96 21.10 -15.13
CA ASP A 587 26.26 20.17 -14.22
C ASP A 587 26.90 20.06 -12.83
N CYS A 588 27.86 20.94 -12.53
CA CYS A 588 28.66 20.96 -11.31
C CYS A 588 29.68 19.83 -11.14
N ARG A 589 29.86 19.00 -12.17
CA ARG A 589 30.80 17.89 -12.16
C ARG A 589 31.76 18.03 -13.32
N VAL A 590 32.95 17.43 -13.19
CA VAL A 590 33.88 17.28 -14.30
C VAL A 590 34.03 15.78 -14.54
N ASN A 591 33.31 15.28 -15.53
CA ASN A 591 33.17 13.87 -15.82
C ASN A 591 33.42 13.58 -17.32
N LEU A 592 33.18 12.33 -17.74
CA LEU A 592 33.50 11.91 -19.11
C LEU A 592 32.61 12.61 -20.16
N LEU A 593 31.40 13.02 -19.76
CA LEU A 593 30.46 13.76 -20.60
C LEU A 593 31.01 15.15 -20.93
N ASP A 594 31.62 15.84 -19.97
CA ASP A 594 32.28 17.13 -20.20
C ASP A 594 33.42 17.03 -21.20
N VAL A 595 34.24 15.97 -21.05
CA VAL A 595 35.32 15.68 -22.00
C VAL A 595 34.76 15.38 -23.39
N ALA A 596 33.64 14.67 -23.48
CA ALA A 596 32.97 14.39 -24.75
C ALA A 596 32.42 15.67 -25.40
N ILE A 597 31.82 16.57 -24.62
CA ILE A 597 31.31 17.87 -25.09
C ILE A 597 32.47 18.74 -25.60
N VAL A 598 33.54 18.87 -24.82
CA VAL A 598 34.76 19.57 -25.24
C VAL A 598 35.35 18.91 -26.50
N GLY A 599 35.32 17.59 -26.61
CA GLY A 599 35.76 16.83 -27.78
C GLY A 599 34.91 17.06 -29.03
N LEU A 600 33.58 17.16 -28.89
CA LEU A 600 32.64 17.46 -29.96
C LEU A 600 32.86 18.88 -30.51
N HIS A 601 33.14 19.84 -29.63
CA HIS A 601 33.36 21.24 -29.98
C HIS A 601 34.84 21.62 -30.19
N TRP A 602 35.76 20.65 -30.13
CA TRP A 602 37.22 20.89 -30.17
C TRP A 602 37.69 21.59 -31.44
N LEU A 603 36.98 21.40 -32.55
CA LEU A 603 37.29 22.04 -33.84
C LEU A 603 36.56 23.39 -34.03
N GLU A 604 35.68 23.77 -33.12
CA GLU A 604 34.83 24.96 -33.23
C GLU A 604 35.46 26.17 -32.53
N CYS A 605 36.17 26.00 -31.40
CA CYS A 605 37.02 27.05 -30.82
C CYS A 605 38.24 26.50 -30.06
N THR A 606 39.41 27.12 -30.25
CA THR A 606 40.71 26.70 -29.66
C THR A 606 41.25 27.65 -28.58
N ARG A 607 40.42 28.58 -28.09
CA ARG A 607 40.78 29.50 -27.00
C ARG A 607 40.17 29.05 -25.67
N PRO A 608 40.90 29.17 -24.54
CA PRO A 608 40.40 28.82 -23.20
C PRO A 608 39.19 29.65 -22.72
N ASP A 609 38.93 30.78 -23.37
CA ASP A 609 37.96 31.81 -23.01
C ASP A 609 36.70 31.79 -23.90
N CYS A 610 36.45 30.68 -24.60
CA CYS A 610 35.36 30.54 -25.56
C CYS A 610 34.05 29.95 -25.00
N TYR A 611 34.01 29.50 -23.74
CA TYR A 611 32.80 29.05 -23.05
C TYR A 611 32.82 29.56 -21.61
#